data_AF-A0A9P7Y2M9-F1
#
_entry.id   AF-A0A9P7Y2M9-F1
#
_cell.length_a   1.000
_cell.length_b   1.000
_cell.length_c   1.000
_cell.angle_alpha   90.00
_cell.angle_beta   90.00
_cell.angle_gamma   90.00
#
_symmetry.space_group_name_H-M   'P 1'
#
loop_
_entity.id
_entity.type
_entity.pdbx_description
1 polymer ?
#
loop_
_entity_poly.entity_id
_entity_poly.type
_entity_poly.pdbx_seq_one_letter_code
_entity_poly.pdbx_strand_id
1 'polypeptide(L)'
;MITKFNKTHRILEFPPGAFVMAKDESAKGSFDPPYEGPFKIIRRTTRGSYVLRVAMNRILARNYAPEQMKLVTQSVDVQSHENDHFLFISE
;
A
#
# COMPACT_ATOMS: atom_id res chain seq x y z
N MET A 1 -31.88 -0.55 4.50
CA MET A 1 -31.26 -1.74 3.85
C MET A 1 -29.80 -1.43 3.51
N ILE A 2 -28.86 -2.19 4.07
CA ILE A 2 -27.39 -2.00 3.95
C ILE A 2 -26.82 -2.66 2.67
N THR A 3 -27.68 -3.19 1.80
CA THR A 3 -27.34 -4.08 0.68
C THR A 3 -26.50 -3.44 -0.43
N LYS A 4 -26.50 -2.12 -0.59
CA LYS A 4 -25.66 -1.44 -1.60
C LYS A 4 -24.21 -1.27 -1.13
N PHE A 5 -23.97 -1.11 0.19
CA PHE A 5 -22.64 -0.80 0.73
C PHE A 5 -21.67 -1.99 0.62
N ASN A 6 -22.15 -3.19 0.95
CA ASN A 6 -21.36 -4.43 0.85
C ASN A 6 -21.03 -4.85 -0.59
N LYS A 7 -21.73 -4.30 -1.61
CA LYS A 7 -21.45 -4.62 -3.01
C LYS A 7 -20.24 -3.84 -3.55
N THR A 8 -19.98 -2.65 -2.99
CA THR A 8 -18.90 -1.75 -3.44
C THR A 8 -17.70 -1.79 -2.51
N HIS A 9 -17.89 -2.05 -1.21
CA HIS A 9 -16.82 -2.03 -0.22
C HIS A 9 -16.42 -3.45 0.16
N ARG A 10 -15.21 -3.85 -0.27
CA ARG A 10 -14.59 -5.10 0.15
C ARG A 10 -13.82 -4.85 1.44
N ILE A 11 -14.18 -5.54 2.51
CA ILE A 11 -13.38 -5.55 3.74
C ILE A 11 -12.09 -6.31 3.44
N LEU A 12 -10.97 -5.59 3.40
CA LEU A 12 -9.64 -6.15 3.19
C LEU A 12 -9.08 -6.57 4.55
N GLU A 13 -8.95 -7.88 4.75
CA GLU A 13 -8.28 -8.46 5.92
C GLU A 13 -6.97 -9.11 5.47
N PHE A 14 -5.89 -8.74 6.15
CA PHE A 14 -4.57 -9.26 5.84
C PHE A 14 -4.12 -10.24 6.93
N PRO A 15 -3.62 -11.43 6.56
CA PRO A 15 -3.12 -12.38 7.53
C PRO A 15 -1.80 -11.89 8.14
N PRO A 16 -1.54 -12.17 9.42
CA PRO A 16 -0.23 -11.91 10.02
C PRO A 16 0.84 -12.69 9.27
N GLY A 17 1.98 -12.05 9.02
CA GLY A 17 3.11 -12.62 8.29
C GLY A 17 3.10 -12.37 6.78
N ALA A 18 2.01 -11.84 6.20
CA ALA A 18 1.99 -11.42 4.80
C ALA A 18 2.83 -10.16 4.56
N PHE A 19 3.25 -9.99 3.30
CA PHE A 19 3.97 -8.81 2.85
C PHE A 19 3.01 -7.80 2.22
N VAL A 20 3.12 -6.55 2.63
CA VAL A 20 2.31 -5.43 2.15
C VAL A 20 3.18 -4.24 1.85
N MET A 21 2.79 -3.41 0.88
CA MET A 21 3.33 -2.07 0.73
C MET A 21 2.42 -1.08 1.43
N ALA A 22 3.00 -0.05 2.04
CA ALA A 22 2.24 0.99 2.71
C ALA A 22 2.34 2.30 1.90
N LYS A 23 1.22 2.98 1.72
CA LYS A 23 1.20 4.30 1.08
C LYS A 23 1.94 5.29 1.95
N ASP A 24 2.92 5.99 1.38
CA ASP A 24 3.58 7.09 2.07
C ASP A 24 2.80 8.38 1.82
N GLU A 25 2.34 9.02 2.91
CA GLU A 25 1.65 10.32 2.82
C GLU A 25 2.63 11.50 2.88
N SER A 26 3.91 11.23 3.19
CA SER A 26 4.97 12.23 3.19
C SER A 26 5.65 12.39 1.83
N ALA A 27 5.31 11.53 0.86
CA ALA A 27 5.70 11.63 -0.53
C ALA A 27 5.27 13.00 -1.10
N LYS A 28 6.18 13.98 -0.98
CA LYS A 28 5.98 15.37 -1.44
C LYS A 28 6.40 15.57 -2.90
N GLY A 29 7.16 14.63 -3.46
CA GLY A 29 7.66 14.71 -4.83
C GLY A 29 6.82 13.88 -5.80
N SER A 30 6.54 14.45 -6.97
CA SER A 30 5.90 13.71 -8.09
C SER A 30 6.72 12.52 -8.59
N PHE A 31 8.01 12.45 -8.24
CA PHE A 31 8.93 11.37 -8.59
C PHE A 31 9.13 10.34 -7.47
N ASP A 32 8.54 10.57 -6.29
CA ASP A 32 8.67 9.65 -5.17
C ASP A 32 7.66 8.50 -5.32
N PRO A 33 8.06 7.24 -5.10
CA PRO A 33 7.13 6.12 -5.19
C PRO A 33 5.99 6.29 -4.17
N PRO A 34 4.71 6.20 -4.60
CA PRO A 34 3.57 6.42 -3.71
C PRO A 34 3.40 5.33 -2.63
N TYR A 35 4.08 4.19 -2.80
CA TYR A 35 4.08 3.08 -1.85
C TYR A 35 5.50 2.73 -1.45
N GLU A 36 5.76 2.70 -0.15
CA GLU A 36 7.04 2.29 0.40
C GLU A 36 7.02 0.79 0.67
N GLY A 37 8.15 0.14 0.35
CA GLY A 37 8.66 -1.11 0.93
C GLY A 37 7.77 -2.35 0.91
N PRO A 38 8.32 -3.56 0.76
CA PRO A 38 7.62 -4.75 1.25
C PRO A 38 7.78 -4.84 2.77
N PHE A 39 6.72 -4.51 3.50
CA PHE A 39 6.65 -4.67 4.95
C PHE A 39 5.95 -5.97 5.34
N LYS A 40 6.41 -6.61 6.41
CA LYS A 40 5.76 -7.79 6.97
C LYS A 40 4.74 -7.40 8.04
N ILE A 41 3.52 -7.92 7.94
CA ILE A 41 2.52 -7.73 8.99
C ILE A 41 2.92 -8.55 10.21
N ILE A 42 2.98 -7.88 11.37
CA ILE A 42 3.20 -8.55 12.66
C ILE A 42 1.88 -8.92 13.30
N ARG A 43 0.97 -7.94 13.43
CA ARG A 43 -0.38 -8.18 13.93
C ARG A 43 -1.34 -7.08 13.51
N ARG A 44 -2.63 -7.39 13.68
CA ARG A 44 -3.71 -6.41 13.71
C ARG A 44 -3.93 -5.91 15.14
N THR A 45 -4.22 -4.62 15.29
CA THR A 45 -4.61 -4.00 16.55
C THR A 45 -6.12 -4.13 16.76
N THR A 46 -6.59 -3.98 17.99
CA THR A 46 -8.03 -4.01 18.32
C THR A 46 -8.84 -2.97 17.54
N ARG A 47 -8.19 -1.88 17.09
CA ARG A 47 -8.81 -0.80 16.30
C ARG A 47 -8.85 -1.07 14.79
N GLY A 48 -8.37 -2.22 14.33
CA GLY A 48 -8.38 -2.58 12.91
C GLY A 48 -7.18 -2.08 12.11
N SER A 49 -6.22 -1.41 12.73
CA SER A 49 -4.94 -1.03 12.09
C SER A 49 -3.95 -2.19 12.17
N TYR A 50 -2.90 -2.15 11.35
CA TYR A 50 -1.85 -3.17 11.38
C TYR A 50 -0.51 -2.58 11.77
N VAL A 51 0.26 -3.40 12.48
CA VAL A 51 1.65 -3.15 12.85
C VAL A 51 2.53 -3.86 11.84
N LEU A 52 3.40 -3.09 11.19
CA LEU A 52 4.26 -3.54 10.11
C LEU A 52 5.72 -3.56 10.57
N ARG A 53 6.50 -4.47 10.00
CA ARG A 53 7.94 -4.63 10.26
C ARG A 53 8.71 -4.64 8.94
N VAL A 54 9.81 -3.89 8.89
CA VAL A 54 10.73 -3.91 7.74
C VAL A 54 11.59 -5.18 7.72
N ALA A 55 12.30 -5.39 6.61
CA ALA A 55 13.26 -6.48 6.47
C ALA A 55 14.36 -6.46 7.55
N MET A 56 14.82 -5.27 7.99
CA MET A 56 15.79 -5.12 9.10
C MET A 56 15.19 -5.37 10.50
N ASN A 57 14.08 -6.10 10.61
CA ASN A 57 13.36 -6.38 11.85
C ASN A 57 12.91 -5.15 12.68
N ARG A 58 12.99 -3.92 12.15
CA ARG A 58 12.44 -2.74 12.82
C ARG A 58 10.92 -2.67 12.66
N ILE A 59 10.23 -2.36 13.74
CA ILE A 59 8.79 -2.14 13.75
C ILE A 59 8.53 -0.68 13.40
N LEU A 60 7.60 -0.42 12.48
CA LEU A 60 7.19 0.95 12.18
C LEU A 60 6.44 1.52 13.38
N ALA A 61 6.79 2.75 13.79
CA ALA A 61 6.12 3.44 14.89
C ALA A 61 4.66 3.76 14.58
N ARG A 62 4.35 3.92 13.28
CA ARG A 62 3.01 4.21 12.78
C ARG A 62 2.20 2.92 12.58
N ASN A 63 0.92 2.98 12.93
CA ASN A 63 -0.06 1.97 12.56
C ASN A 63 -0.70 2.36 11.24
N TYR A 64 -0.88 1.41 10.34
CA TYR A 64 -1.45 1.67 9.03
C TYR A 64 -2.86 1.07 8.94
N ALA A 65 -3.76 1.76 8.25
CA ALA A 65 -5.10 1.24 7.95
C ALA A 65 -5.03 0.29 6.75
N PRO A 66 -5.98 -0.67 6.61
CA PRO A 66 -5.99 -1.59 5.48
C PRO A 66 -6.11 -0.88 4.12
N GLU A 67 -6.78 0.29 4.07
CA GLU A 67 -6.92 1.10 2.86
C GLU A 67 -5.61 1.78 2.42
N GLN A 68 -4.68 1.95 3.36
CA GLN A 68 -3.36 2.52 3.10
C GLN A 68 -2.33 1.44 2.76
N MET A 69 -2.76 0.17 2.68
CA MET A 69 -1.89 -0.97 2.38
C MET A 69 -2.31 -1.66 1.10
N LYS A 70 -1.33 -2.19 0.38
CA LYS A 70 -1.56 -3.14 -0.71
C LYS A 70 -0.86 -4.46 -0.39
N LEU A 71 -1.59 -5.56 -0.50
CA LEU A 71 -1.02 -6.89 -0.36
C LEU A 71 -0.09 -7.19 -1.54
N VAL A 72 1.16 -7.53 -1.24
CA VAL A 72 2.12 -7.99 -2.24
C VAL A 72 1.94 -9.49 -2.39
N THR A 73 1.03 -9.88 -3.28
CA THR A 73 0.96 -11.24 -3.80
C THR A 73 1.77 -11.28 -5.11
N GLN A 74 2.52 -12.36 -5.37
CA GLN A 74 3.35 -12.48 -6.58
C GLN A 74 2.54 -12.59 -7.89
N SER A 75 1.25 -12.29 -7.90
CA SER A 75 0.49 -12.13 -9.14
C SER A 75 0.80 -10.77 -9.73
N VAL A 76 1.67 -10.78 -10.74
CA VAL A 76 2.02 -9.66 -11.63
C VAL A 76 0.75 -8.91 -12.06
N ASP A 77 0.51 -7.75 -11.46
CA ASP A 77 -0.27 -6.68 -12.08
C ASP A 77 0.70 -5.54 -12.32
N VAL A 78 1.27 -5.56 -13.53
CA VAL A 78 2.09 -4.49 -14.08
C VAL A 78 1.27 -3.20 -14.12
N GLN A 79 1.31 -2.41 -13.05
CA GLN A 79 0.96 -1.00 -13.17
C GLN A 79 2.16 -0.27 -13.77
N SER A 80 2.36 -0.53 -15.07
CA SER A 80 3.16 0.30 -15.96
C SER A 80 2.53 1.69 -15.96
N HIS A 81 3.04 2.59 -15.12
CA HIS A 81 2.85 4.01 -15.37
C HIS A 81 3.79 4.36 -16.53
N GLU A 82 3.29 4.21 -17.75
CA GLU A 82 3.89 4.78 -18.95
C GLU A 82 3.90 6.30 -18.78
N ASN A 83 5.10 6.86 -18.56
CA ASN A 83 5.32 8.30 -18.57
C ASN A 83 5.61 8.69 -20.02
N ASP A 84 4.58 8.91 -20.82
CA ASP A 84 4.69 9.52 -22.14
C ASP A 84 5.03 11.02 -22.00
N HIS A 85 6.29 11.33 -21.70
CA HIS A 85 6.81 12.69 -21.75
C HIS A 85 7.66 12.87 -23.01
N PHE A 86 7.01 13.03 -24.16
CA PHE A 86 7.68 13.48 -25.39
C PHE A 86 8.09 14.95 -25.21
N LEU A 87 9.40 15.19 -25.19
CA LEU A 87 10.00 16.52 -25.28
C LEU A 87 9.51 17.21 -26.57
N PHE A 88 8.87 18.37 -26.42
CA PHE A 88 8.90 19.38 -27.48
C PHE A 88 10.35 19.85 -27.60
N ILE A 89 10.99 19.55 -28.72
CA ILE A 89 12.15 20.31 -29.15
C ILE A 89 11.69 21.12 -30.36
N SER A 90 11.58 22.43 -30.14
CA SER A 90 11.53 23.42 -31.22
C SER A 90 12.94 23.52 -31.83
N GLU A 91 13.01 23.42 -33.16
CA GLU A 91 14.06 24.04 -33.97
C GLU A 91 13.37 24.76 -35.14
#